data_AF-A0AAF0BLP9-F1
#
_entry.id   AF-A0AAF0BLP9-F1
#
_cell.length_a   1.000
_cell.length_b   1.000
_cell.length_c   1.000
_cell.angle_alpha   90.00
_cell.angle_beta   90.00
_cell.angle_gamma   90.00
#
_symmetry.space_group_name_H-M   'P 1'
#
loop_
_entity.id
_entity.type
_entity.pdbx_description
1 polymer ?
#
loop_
_entity_poly.entity_id
_entity_poly.type
_entity_poly.pdbx_seq_one_letter_code
_entity_poly.pdbx_strand_id
1 'polypeptide(L)'
;MEIAHVHQILQTEGLDTPTLRALIPNVDNYKVLLMQPQGVLEVDDAGVRNFDRDLARAQFGRFLTDACATQPDLIATPEYAMPWEVLSEAIKAGQTPEAERLWALGCESISHAELDALKAELEPHATLLYEGLEPDPDRFLDPLAYIFLAPVQQNQEETKLVVLIQFKTHPMADQDHFEVNGMQRGTRIYRFGGFAGQEISFVSLICSDALAFYDADAQAIYDRGMVLHIQLNPKPRQDQFRRYRDKLLQFQGDATELICLNWASDIRIRIGGNEINWQNISGSAWYLKPDKFDIRDETLHANHKLGLYYTWLQPLYVHALFFNYQPATYLVNATKVAHVGVPAVSSRRRGPQIARVSIWDNDSGAWAEQMAVKDGFSAIVGEAGSAKHDIQQISDQNPFAAERVMALCAGKIDETDDWHKVSNLDSCRIDTSEIIYRLTFCQDSDQSACEFRTARLKRCGHLWDILQDDAKIPPALADLREGFHLHWSPDAPHQNVVSGQGLKATVVYLGEDANLKQVEATTKRIAEFLQRRSSNLDESLQSRQRLAVWYRDENDQFVVYGTHNYTRIDKTADRSEFDIGRQG
;
A
#
# COMPACT_ATOMS: atom_id res chain seq x y z
N MET A 1 -8.42 -26.55 9.44
CA MET A 1 -7.25 -25.77 9.87
C MET A 1 -7.40 -25.51 11.35
N GLU A 2 -6.42 -25.89 12.16
CA GLU A 2 -6.39 -25.66 13.61
C GLU A 2 -5.48 -24.47 13.91
N ILE A 3 -5.93 -23.51 14.72
CA ILE A 3 -5.04 -22.45 15.24
C ILE A 3 -4.42 -22.95 16.54
N ALA A 4 -3.13 -23.30 16.48
CA ALA A 4 -2.36 -23.82 17.61
C ALA A 4 -1.53 -22.71 18.26
N HIS A 5 -1.57 -22.60 19.59
CA HIS A 5 -0.78 -21.61 20.30
C HIS A 5 0.68 -22.06 20.45
N VAL A 6 1.62 -21.20 20.07
CA VAL A 6 3.06 -21.50 20.14
C VAL A 6 3.50 -21.81 21.58
N HIS A 7 2.89 -21.18 22.59
CA HIS A 7 3.22 -21.46 23.99
C HIS A 7 3.04 -22.94 24.37
N GLN A 8 2.03 -23.61 23.80
CA GLN A 8 1.74 -25.01 24.12
C GLN A 8 2.78 -25.93 23.50
N ILE A 9 3.24 -25.59 22.30
CA ILE A 9 4.25 -26.33 21.55
C ILE A 9 5.62 -26.19 22.22
N LEU A 10 5.97 -25.00 22.69
CA LEU A 10 7.23 -24.77 23.39
C LEU A 10 7.25 -25.49 24.76
N GLN A 11 6.12 -25.52 25.46
CA GLN A 11 6.03 -26.19 26.75
C GLN A 11 6.31 -27.69 26.68
N THR A 12 5.95 -28.38 25.58
CA THR A 12 6.26 -29.81 25.42
C THR A 12 7.75 -30.07 25.27
N GLU A 13 8.53 -29.05 24.88
CA GLU A 13 9.98 -29.11 24.69
C GLU A 13 10.76 -28.53 25.89
N GLY A 14 10.07 -28.20 26.99
CA GLY A 14 10.69 -27.57 28.16
C GLY A 14 11.14 -26.13 27.92
N LEU A 15 10.52 -25.45 26.95
CA LEU A 15 10.79 -24.06 26.59
C LEU A 15 9.64 -23.15 27.04
N ASP A 16 10.00 -21.92 27.38
CA ASP A 16 9.06 -20.84 27.66
C ASP A 16 8.77 -20.02 26.40
N THR A 17 7.67 -19.27 26.41
CA THR A 17 7.30 -18.42 25.27
C THR A 17 8.23 -17.21 25.20
N PRO A 18 8.79 -16.87 24.02
CA PRO A 18 9.61 -15.67 23.88
C PRO A 18 8.75 -14.41 24.04
N THR A 19 9.33 -13.36 24.60
CA THR A 19 8.75 -12.01 24.56
C THR A 19 9.14 -11.37 23.24
N LEU A 20 8.24 -11.32 22.26
CA LEU A 20 8.53 -10.73 20.96
C LEU A 20 8.24 -9.23 20.97
N ARG A 21 9.23 -8.39 20.62
CA ARG A 21 9.11 -6.93 20.67
C ARG A 21 7.96 -6.41 19.81
N ALA A 22 7.73 -7.01 18.64
CA ALA A 22 6.61 -6.65 17.77
C ALA A 22 5.23 -6.83 18.44
N LEU A 23 5.12 -7.70 19.45
CA LEU A 23 3.86 -8.06 20.11
C LEU A 23 3.67 -7.41 21.49
N ILE A 24 4.60 -6.54 21.91
CA ILE A 24 4.45 -5.76 23.15
C ILE A 24 3.53 -4.57 22.88
N PRO A 25 2.39 -4.42 23.58
CA PRO A 25 1.38 -3.38 23.31
C PRO A 25 1.73 -2.03 23.94
N ASN A 26 2.95 -1.54 23.72
CA ASN A 26 3.47 -0.29 24.27
C ASN A 26 3.57 0.81 23.20
N VAL A 27 4.10 1.98 23.57
CA VAL A 27 4.23 3.14 22.65
C VAL A 27 5.39 3.03 21.67
N ASP A 28 6.28 2.05 21.84
CA ASP A 28 7.48 1.96 21.04
C ASP A 28 7.14 1.49 19.62
N ASN A 29 7.89 1.96 18.64
CA ASN A 29 7.81 1.39 17.31
C ASN A 29 8.47 0.02 17.27
N TYR A 30 8.18 -0.74 16.23
CA TYR A 30 8.96 -1.90 15.83
C TYR A 30 9.42 -1.77 14.39
N LYS A 31 10.48 -2.51 14.07
CA LYS A 31 11.08 -2.59 12.74
C LYS A 31 10.65 -3.89 12.05
N VAL A 32 10.30 -3.79 10.78
CA VAL A 32 10.01 -4.94 9.92
C VAL A 32 10.92 -4.89 8.71
N LEU A 33 11.55 -6.02 8.38
CA LEU A 33 12.32 -6.17 7.15
C LEU A 33 11.59 -7.17 6.22
N LEU A 34 11.11 -6.68 5.08
CA LEU A 34 10.39 -7.48 4.10
C LEU A 34 11.25 -7.67 2.85
N MET A 35 11.29 -8.88 2.29
CA MET A 35 11.88 -9.14 0.98
C MET A 35 10.77 -9.42 -0.03
N GLN A 36 10.79 -8.70 -1.14
CA GLN A 36 9.97 -8.98 -2.32
C GLN A 36 10.90 -9.35 -3.47
N PRO A 37 11.18 -10.64 -3.68
CA PRO A 37 12.07 -11.10 -4.74
C PRO A 37 11.37 -11.13 -6.11
N GLN A 38 12.19 -11.16 -7.16
CA GLN A 38 11.79 -11.53 -8.52
C GLN A 38 12.71 -12.67 -8.95
N GLY A 39 12.19 -13.64 -9.70
CA GLY A 39 13.01 -14.76 -10.14
C GLY A 39 12.31 -15.62 -11.18
N VAL A 40 13.05 -16.62 -11.66
CA VAL A 40 12.49 -17.77 -12.34
C VAL A 40 12.35 -18.88 -11.31
N LEU A 41 11.15 -19.43 -11.17
CA LEU A 41 10.88 -20.59 -10.32
C LEU A 41 10.86 -21.85 -11.16
N GLU A 42 11.47 -22.92 -10.66
CA GLU A 42 11.32 -24.27 -11.16
C GLU A 42 10.17 -24.95 -10.43
N VAL A 43 9.33 -25.64 -11.20
CA VAL A 43 8.20 -26.43 -10.68
C VAL A 43 8.27 -27.83 -11.30
N ASP A 44 8.42 -28.84 -10.46
CA ASP A 44 8.44 -30.25 -10.82
C ASP A 44 7.86 -31.12 -9.71
N ASP A 45 7.88 -32.45 -9.87
CA ASP A 45 7.31 -33.40 -8.90
C ASP A 45 7.89 -33.27 -7.47
N ALA A 46 9.09 -32.67 -7.32
CA ALA A 46 9.70 -32.42 -6.01
C ALA A 46 9.26 -31.08 -5.38
N GLY A 47 8.50 -30.25 -6.08
CA GLY A 47 7.92 -29.01 -5.57
C GLY A 47 8.33 -27.75 -6.33
N VAL A 48 8.30 -26.61 -5.63
CA VAL A 48 8.58 -25.27 -6.14
C VAL A 48 9.83 -24.69 -5.49
N ARG A 49 10.69 -24.11 -6.32
CA ARG A 49 12.04 -23.67 -5.91
C ARG A 49 12.65 -22.66 -6.87
N ASN A 50 13.67 -21.93 -6.44
CA ASN A 50 14.38 -21.00 -7.32
C ASN A 50 15.10 -21.77 -8.44
N PHE A 51 14.91 -21.38 -9.70
CA PHE A 51 15.65 -22.00 -10.81
C PHE A 51 17.13 -21.56 -10.81
N ASP A 52 17.39 -20.27 -10.63
CA ASP A 52 18.75 -19.74 -10.49
C ASP A 52 19.22 -19.82 -9.04
N ARG A 53 19.85 -20.94 -8.70
CA ARG A 53 20.30 -21.25 -7.33
C ARG A 53 21.36 -20.31 -6.81
N ASP A 54 22.30 -19.92 -7.67
CA ASP A 54 23.42 -19.07 -7.26
C ASP A 54 22.96 -17.63 -7.01
N LEU A 55 22.07 -17.11 -7.86
CA LEU A 55 21.46 -15.81 -7.63
C LEU A 55 20.60 -15.81 -6.36
N ALA A 56 19.78 -16.85 -6.15
CA ALA A 56 18.98 -16.99 -4.94
C ALA A 56 19.89 -17.05 -3.69
N ARG A 57 20.94 -17.88 -3.71
CA ARG A 57 21.90 -17.97 -2.60
C ARG A 57 22.51 -16.61 -2.27
N ALA A 58 22.92 -15.84 -3.29
CA ALA A 58 23.47 -14.51 -3.10
C ALA A 58 22.43 -13.52 -2.52
N GLN A 59 21.23 -13.46 -3.10
CA GLN A 59 20.18 -12.53 -2.71
C GLN A 59 19.67 -12.78 -1.29
N PHE A 60 19.32 -14.04 -0.97
CA PHE A 60 18.79 -14.40 0.33
C PHE A 60 19.88 -14.45 1.41
N GLY A 61 21.09 -14.88 1.08
CA GLY A 61 22.23 -14.82 2.00
C GLY A 61 22.58 -13.38 2.38
N ARG A 62 22.55 -12.45 1.41
CA ARG A 62 22.75 -11.03 1.70
C ARG A 62 21.59 -10.44 2.50
N PHE A 63 20.35 -10.85 2.21
CA PHE A 63 19.19 -10.44 2.99
C PHE A 63 19.31 -10.85 4.47
N LEU A 64 19.74 -12.08 4.78
CA LEU A 64 19.98 -12.52 6.16
C LEU A 64 21.16 -11.78 6.82
N THR A 65 22.20 -11.44 6.04
CA THR A 65 23.28 -10.58 6.53
C THR A 65 22.76 -9.18 6.91
N ASP A 66 21.94 -8.58 6.04
CA ASP A 66 21.34 -7.26 6.30
C ASP A 66 20.35 -7.31 7.47
N ALA A 67 19.64 -8.43 7.64
CA ALA A 67 18.79 -8.71 8.79
C ALA A 67 19.56 -8.69 10.11
N CYS A 68 20.67 -9.42 10.20
CA CYS A 68 21.53 -9.42 11.38
C CYS A 68 22.12 -8.02 11.65
N ALA A 69 22.51 -7.28 10.60
CA ALA A 69 23.08 -5.95 10.74
C ALA A 69 22.05 -4.87 11.17
N THR A 70 20.82 -4.95 10.65
CA THR A 70 19.77 -3.93 10.89
C THR A 70 18.85 -4.25 12.05
N GLN A 71 18.89 -5.50 12.51
CA GLN A 71 18.27 -5.91 13.74
C GLN A 71 16.75 -5.64 13.81
N PRO A 72 15.97 -5.95 12.76
CA PRO A 72 14.53 -5.72 12.74
C PRO A 72 13.82 -6.67 13.71
N ASP A 73 12.68 -6.24 14.25
CA ASP A 73 11.92 -7.04 15.22
C ASP A 73 11.12 -8.16 14.54
N LEU A 74 10.75 -7.98 13.26
CA LEU A 74 10.12 -8.97 12.39
C LEU A 74 10.80 -9.00 11.02
N ILE A 75 11.01 -10.19 10.46
CA ILE A 75 11.52 -10.38 9.10
C ILE A 75 10.59 -11.31 8.33
N ALA A 76 10.34 -11.03 7.05
CA ALA A 76 9.55 -11.94 6.22
C ALA A 76 10.02 -12.07 4.77
N THR A 77 9.82 -13.26 4.21
CA THR A 77 9.96 -13.60 2.78
C THR A 77 8.66 -14.25 2.29
N PRO A 78 8.33 -14.15 0.99
CA PRO A 78 7.12 -14.77 0.44
C PRO A 78 7.23 -16.31 0.42
N GLU A 79 6.12 -16.96 0.07
CA GLU A 79 6.01 -18.40 -0.16
C GLU A 79 7.04 -18.90 -1.21
N TYR A 80 7.58 -20.10 -1.02
CA TYR A 80 8.58 -20.73 -1.90
C TYR A 80 9.85 -19.91 -2.18
N ALA A 81 10.21 -18.99 -1.29
CA ALA A 81 11.28 -18.02 -1.55
C ALA A 81 12.65 -18.43 -1.00
N MET A 82 12.74 -18.63 0.32
CA MET A 82 14.00 -18.84 1.04
C MET A 82 14.59 -20.23 0.76
N PRO A 83 15.80 -20.34 0.18
CA PRO A 83 16.47 -21.63 0.03
C PRO A 83 16.88 -22.21 1.39
N TRP A 84 16.60 -23.49 1.60
CA TRP A 84 16.97 -24.19 2.84
C TRP A 84 18.47 -24.22 3.11
N GLU A 85 19.28 -24.33 2.06
CA GLU A 85 20.75 -24.27 2.15
C GLU A 85 21.20 -22.95 2.79
N VAL A 86 20.67 -21.81 2.32
CA VAL A 86 20.99 -20.48 2.86
C VAL A 86 20.61 -20.38 4.33
N LEU A 87 19.41 -20.85 4.69
CA LEU A 87 18.94 -20.80 6.08
C LEU A 87 19.79 -21.69 7.00
N SER A 88 20.11 -22.92 6.57
CA SER A 88 20.94 -23.84 7.35
C SER A 88 22.36 -23.30 7.56
N GLU A 89 22.99 -22.79 6.49
CA GLU A 89 24.32 -22.18 6.56
C GLU A 89 24.34 -20.96 7.49
N ALA A 90 23.31 -20.10 7.41
CA ALA A 90 23.18 -18.95 8.31
C ALA A 90 23.07 -19.39 9.78
N ILE A 91 22.22 -20.36 10.10
CA ILE A 91 22.06 -20.88 11.47
C ILE A 91 23.37 -21.47 11.99
N LYS A 92 24.06 -22.30 11.19
CA LYS A 92 25.35 -22.89 11.56
C LYS A 92 26.44 -21.85 11.77
N ALA A 93 26.39 -20.75 11.02
CA ALA A 93 27.29 -19.62 11.16
C ALA A 93 26.91 -18.68 12.32
N GLY A 94 25.82 -18.95 13.05
CA GLY A 94 25.33 -18.09 14.14
C GLY A 94 24.65 -16.82 13.65
N GLN A 95 24.28 -16.73 12.37
CA GLN A 95 23.45 -15.66 11.82
C GLN A 95 21.98 -15.96 12.11
N THR A 96 21.51 -15.49 13.27
CA THR A 96 20.18 -15.79 13.81
C THR A 96 19.52 -14.51 14.29
N PRO A 97 18.19 -14.51 14.52
CA PRO A 97 17.56 -13.42 15.25
C PRO A 97 18.17 -13.29 16.65
N GLU A 98 18.29 -12.04 17.13
CA GLU A 98 18.55 -11.79 18.55
C GLU A 98 17.30 -12.05 19.39
N ALA A 99 17.47 -11.98 20.72
CA ALA A 99 16.36 -12.08 21.65
C ALA A 99 15.25 -11.07 21.30
N GLU A 100 14.01 -11.46 21.55
CA GLU A 100 12.80 -10.67 21.31
C GLU A 100 12.43 -10.44 19.84
N ARG A 101 13.10 -11.10 18.88
CA ARG A 101 12.85 -10.93 17.44
C ARG A 101 12.35 -12.21 16.79
N LEU A 102 11.66 -12.05 15.67
CA LEU A 102 11.07 -13.15 14.91
C LEU A 102 11.46 -13.06 13.43
N TRP A 103 11.99 -14.14 12.87
CA TRP A 103 12.03 -14.32 11.42
C TRP A 103 10.88 -15.24 11.01
N ALA A 104 10.14 -14.88 9.96
CA ALA A 104 9.03 -15.66 9.39
C ALA A 104 9.28 -15.83 7.88
N LEU A 105 10.00 -16.89 7.52
CA LEU A 105 10.55 -17.08 6.17
C LEU A 105 9.75 -18.14 5.40
N GLY A 106 9.04 -17.74 4.34
CA GLY A 106 8.50 -18.68 3.37
C GLY A 106 9.63 -19.36 2.61
N CYS A 107 9.74 -20.67 2.74
CA CYS A 107 10.87 -21.46 2.27
C CYS A 107 10.49 -22.26 1.03
N GLU A 108 11.48 -22.68 0.24
CA GLU A 108 11.27 -23.60 -0.89
C GLU A 108 10.62 -24.92 -0.44
N SER A 109 9.98 -25.63 -1.38
CA SER A 109 9.42 -26.95 -1.11
C SER A 109 10.48 -27.91 -0.56
N ILE A 110 10.04 -28.83 0.29
CA ILE A 110 10.91 -29.83 0.91
C ILE A 110 10.18 -31.17 1.05
N SER A 111 10.86 -32.29 0.83
CA SER A 111 10.32 -33.62 1.15
C SER A 111 10.44 -33.94 2.65
N HIS A 112 9.70 -34.93 3.14
CA HIS A 112 9.87 -35.41 4.52
C HIS A 112 11.29 -35.92 4.80
N ALA A 113 11.91 -36.63 3.85
CA ALA A 113 13.26 -37.16 4.03
C ALA A 113 14.31 -36.03 4.14
N GLU A 114 14.19 -34.98 3.33
CA GLU A 114 15.04 -33.79 3.42
C GLU A 114 14.80 -33.01 4.71
N LEU A 115 13.54 -32.93 5.17
CA LEU A 115 13.20 -32.29 6.45
C LEU A 115 13.82 -33.04 7.65
N ASP A 116 13.77 -34.37 7.66
CA ASP A 116 14.41 -35.18 8.70
C ASP A 116 15.95 -35.03 8.66
N ALA A 117 16.53 -34.97 7.46
CA ALA A 117 17.95 -34.70 7.29
C ALA A 117 18.33 -33.31 7.83
N LEU A 118 17.52 -32.28 7.51
CA LEU A 118 17.69 -30.93 8.00
C LEU A 118 17.58 -30.87 9.53
N LYS A 119 16.63 -31.60 10.13
CA LYS A 119 16.48 -31.69 11.59
C LYS A 119 17.74 -32.26 12.23
N ALA A 120 18.28 -33.36 11.70
CA ALA A 120 19.50 -33.99 12.20
C ALA A 120 20.72 -33.07 12.01
N GLU A 121 20.79 -32.37 10.89
CA GLU A 121 21.84 -31.42 10.55
C GLU A 121 21.87 -30.21 11.50
N LEU A 122 20.70 -29.70 11.89
CA LEU A 122 20.56 -28.52 12.73
C LEU A 122 20.50 -28.81 14.24
N GLU A 123 20.35 -30.06 14.67
CA GLU A 123 20.24 -30.42 16.10
C GLU A 123 21.33 -29.79 17.00
N PRO A 124 22.61 -29.70 16.59
CA PRO A 124 23.64 -29.07 17.42
C PRO A 124 23.49 -27.54 17.57
N HIS A 125 22.70 -26.90 16.71
CA HIS A 125 22.60 -25.45 16.57
C HIS A 125 21.21 -24.90 16.92
N ALA A 126 20.15 -25.69 16.71
CA ALA A 126 18.76 -25.27 16.84
C ALA A 126 17.83 -26.44 17.18
N THR A 127 16.74 -26.13 17.88
CA THR A 127 15.60 -27.04 18.06
C THR A 127 14.60 -26.86 16.93
N LEU A 128 14.53 -27.83 16.02
CA LEU A 128 13.60 -27.83 14.90
C LEU A 128 12.28 -28.51 15.27
N LEU A 129 11.17 -27.77 15.18
CA LEU A 129 9.83 -28.18 15.58
C LEU A 129 8.86 -28.09 14.40
N TYR A 130 8.03 -29.10 14.23
CA TYR A 130 6.95 -29.14 13.25
C TYR A 130 5.86 -30.10 13.72
N GLU A 131 4.67 -30.00 13.13
CA GLU A 131 3.59 -30.94 13.42
C GLU A 131 3.94 -32.38 12.99
N GLY A 132 3.49 -33.37 13.76
CA GLY A 132 3.65 -34.78 13.40
C GLY A 132 2.72 -35.14 12.25
N LEU A 133 3.28 -35.26 11.04
CA LEU A 133 2.59 -35.77 9.86
C LEU A 133 3.11 -37.18 9.55
N GLU A 134 2.22 -38.06 9.10
CA GLU A 134 2.65 -39.35 8.52
C GLU A 134 3.47 -39.09 7.25
N PRO A 135 4.73 -39.55 7.14
CA PRO A 135 5.55 -39.27 5.97
C PRO A 135 4.95 -39.84 4.69
N ASP A 136 4.90 -39.01 3.64
CA ASP A 136 4.51 -39.42 2.29
C ASP A 136 5.68 -39.11 1.32
N PRO A 137 6.42 -40.13 0.83
CA PRO A 137 7.59 -39.92 -0.01
C PRO A 137 7.26 -39.42 -1.42
N ASP A 138 6.00 -39.53 -1.85
CA ASP A 138 5.54 -39.09 -3.16
C ASP A 138 5.04 -37.63 -3.13
N ARG A 139 5.16 -36.95 -1.98
CA ARG A 139 4.65 -35.59 -1.78
C ARG A 139 5.71 -34.67 -1.19
N PHE A 140 5.66 -33.42 -1.62
CA PHE A 140 6.44 -32.33 -1.04
C PHE A 140 5.60 -31.56 0.00
N LEU A 141 6.28 -30.81 0.85
CA LEU A 141 5.70 -29.87 1.82
C LEU A 141 5.94 -28.43 1.35
N ASP A 142 5.03 -27.53 1.70
CA ASP A 142 5.14 -26.08 1.51
C ASP A 142 5.32 -25.39 2.88
N PRO A 143 6.55 -24.98 3.23
CA PRO A 143 6.89 -24.57 4.60
C PRO A 143 7.07 -23.06 4.79
N LEU A 144 6.62 -22.58 5.95
CA LEU A 144 7.00 -21.32 6.57
C LEU A 144 7.81 -21.61 7.84
N ALA A 145 9.06 -21.17 7.87
CA ALA A 145 9.94 -21.31 9.03
C ALA A 145 9.88 -20.05 9.92
N TYR A 146 9.50 -20.23 11.19
CA TYR A 146 9.65 -19.24 12.24
C TYR A 146 10.96 -19.46 13.00
N ILE A 147 11.84 -18.47 13.03
CA ILE A 147 13.12 -18.55 13.77
C ILE A 147 13.11 -17.52 14.89
N PHE A 148 13.40 -17.95 16.11
CA PHE A 148 13.43 -17.11 17.32
C PHE A 148 14.21 -17.78 18.46
N LEU A 149 14.63 -16.99 19.45
CA LEU A 149 15.23 -17.50 20.68
C LEU A 149 14.15 -17.68 21.75
N ALA A 150 14.05 -18.88 22.34
CA ALA A 150 13.11 -19.22 23.41
C ALA A 150 13.85 -19.49 24.73
N PRO A 151 13.40 -18.96 25.88
CA PRO A 151 14.00 -19.27 27.18
C PRO A 151 13.78 -20.74 27.57
N VAL A 152 14.73 -21.31 28.32
CA VAL A 152 14.59 -22.65 28.90
C VAL A 152 13.83 -22.56 30.22
N GLN A 153 12.80 -23.39 30.43
CA GLN A 153 11.93 -23.32 31.63
C GLN A 153 12.69 -23.42 32.96
N GLN A 154 13.75 -24.23 32.99
CA GLN A 154 14.54 -24.47 34.21
C GLN A 154 15.59 -23.38 34.46
N ASN A 155 15.89 -22.56 33.45
CA ASN A 155 16.88 -21.50 33.53
C ASN A 155 16.56 -20.40 32.52
N GLN A 156 15.83 -19.38 32.96
CA GLN A 156 15.37 -18.30 32.08
C GLN A 156 16.51 -17.42 31.53
N GLU A 157 17.74 -17.52 32.06
CA GLU A 157 18.92 -16.85 31.51
C GLU A 157 19.49 -17.61 30.29
N GLU A 158 19.16 -18.89 30.13
CA GLU A 158 19.54 -19.71 29.00
C GLU A 158 18.45 -19.66 27.92
N THR A 159 18.86 -19.48 26.66
CA THR A 159 17.95 -19.49 25.52
C THR A 159 18.38 -20.56 24.52
N LYS A 160 17.40 -21.13 23.82
CA LYS A 160 17.62 -22.01 22.67
C LYS A 160 17.07 -21.37 21.41
N LEU A 161 17.79 -21.54 20.31
CA LEU A 161 17.29 -21.19 18.99
C LEU A 161 16.23 -22.22 18.58
N VAL A 162 15.05 -21.75 18.23
CA VAL A 162 13.94 -22.57 17.76
C VAL A 162 13.68 -22.25 16.29
N VAL A 163 13.50 -23.31 15.49
CA VAL A 163 12.98 -23.24 14.13
C VAL A 163 11.64 -23.98 14.12
N LEU A 164 10.54 -23.23 14.17
CA LEU A 164 9.18 -23.78 14.14
C LEU A 164 8.63 -23.71 12.72
N ILE A 165 8.31 -24.84 12.11
CA ILE A 165 7.87 -24.92 10.71
C ILE A 165 6.36 -25.15 10.66
N GLN A 166 5.65 -24.19 10.06
CA GLN A 166 4.25 -24.31 9.68
C GLN A 166 4.17 -24.81 8.24
N PHE A 167 3.35 -25.83 7.97
CA PHE A 167 3.08 -26.27 6.60
C PHE A 167 1.78 -25.68 6.08
N LYS A 168 1.73 -25.38 4.78
CA LYS A 168 0.50 -24.92 4.11
C LYS A 168 -0.63 -25.93 4.33
N THR A 169 -1.78 -25.43 4.76
CA THR A 169 -2.92 -26.26 5.17
C THR A 169 -3.92 -26.47 4.04
N HIS A 170 -3.88 -25.62 3.02
CA HIS A 170 -4.79 -25.68 1.88
C HIS A 170 -4.04 -25.54 0.55
N PRO A 171 -4.12 -26.53 -0.37
CA PRO A 171 -3.45 -26.45 -1.66
C PRO A 171 -4.16 -25.48 -2.60
N MET A 172 -3.40 -24.93 -3.54
CA MET A 172 -3.92 -24.22 -4.70
C MET A 172 -4.31 -25.22 -5.79
N ALA A 173 -5.52 -25.05 -6.34
CA ALA A 173 -5.91 -25.77 -7.54
C ALA A 173 -5.39 -25.01 -8.78
N ASP A 174 -4.58 -25.67 -9.60
CA ASP A 174 -4.17 -25.21 -10.92
C ASP A 174 -4.65 -26.18 -12.02
N GLN A 175 -4.28 -25.93 -13.28
CA GLN A 175 -4.78 -26.72 -14.42
C GLN A 175 -4.38 -28.21 -14.32
N ASP A 176 -3.23 -28.50 -13.72
CA ASP A 176 -2.67 -29.85 -13.60
C ASP A 176 -2.87 -30.47 -12.20
N HIS A 177 -3.57 -29.75 -11.31
CA HIS A 177 -3.76 -30.11 -9.91
C HIS A 177 -2.42 -30.37 -9.18
N PHE A 178 -1.39 -29.58 -9.48
CA PHE A 178 -0.02 -29.74 -8.99
C PHE A 178 0.03 -29.86 -7.46
N GLU A 179 -0.38 -28.83 -6.71
CA GLU A 179 -0.37 -28.90 -5.23
C GLU A 179 -1.44 -29.86 -4.70
N VAL A 180 -2.57 -30.01 -5.40
CA VAL A 180 -3.64 -30.93 -4.98
C VAL A 180 -3.17 -32.38 -4.99
N ASN A 181 -2.31 -32.75 -5.95
CA ASN A 181 -1.80 -34.10 -6.14
C ASN A 181 -0.46 -34.32 -5.42
N GLY A 182 0.45 -33.35 -5.49
CA GLY A 182 1.84 -33.46 -5.05
C GLY A 182 2.15 -32.85 -3.68
N MET A 183 1.29 -31.98 -3.12
CA MET A 183 1.57 -31.37 -1.82
C MET A 183 0.92 -32.16 -0.67
N GLN A 184 1.72 -32.48 0.34
CA GLN A 184 1.22 -32.92 1.64
C GLN A 184 0.80 -31.70 2.47
N ARG A 185 -0.41 -31.74 3.01
CA ARG A 185 -1.01 -30.61 3.73
C ARG A 185 -0.60 -30.65 5.19
N GLY A 186 -0.28 -29.47 5.72
CA GLY A 186 -0.30 -29.21 7.15
C GLY A 186 -1.72 -29.21 7.72
N THR A 187 -1.82 -29.22 9.05
CA THR A 187 -3.09 -29.15 9.76
C THR A 187 -3.20 -27.90 10.65
N ARG A 188 -2.07 -27.22 10.90
CA ARG A 188 -1.97 -26.15 11.90
C ARG A 188 -1.53 -24.80 11.33
N ILE A 189 -2.11 -23.74 11.90
CA ILE A 189 -1.55 -22.38 11.88
C ILE A 189 -1.04 -22.07 13.28
N TYR A 190 0.15 -21.51 13.39
CA TYR A 190 0.72 -21.12 14.67
C TYR A 190 0.36 -19.68 15.06
N ARG A 191 -0.07 -19.52 16.32
CA ARG A 191 -0.37 -18.23 16.93
C ARG A 191 0.65 -17.90 18.02
N PHE A 192 1.37 -16.79 17.81
CA PHE A 192 2.19 -16.13 18.81
C PHE A 192 1.33 -15.10 19.57
N GLY A 193 1.58 -14.92 20.87
CA GLY A 193 0.81 -14.00 21.72
C GLY A 193 -0.69 -14.30 21.78
N GLY A 194 -1.50 -13.27 22.06
CA GLY A 194 -2.94 -13.36 22.24
C GLY A 194 -3.38 -13.92 23.59
N PHE A 195 -2.57 -13.76 24.63
CA PHE A 195 -2.88 -14.18 26.00
C PHE A 195 -2.41 -13.12 27.01
N ALA A 196 -2.77 -13.27 28.29
CA ALA A 196 -2.45 -12.28 29.33
C ALA A 196 -0.93 -12.03 29.39
N GLY A 197 -0.51 -10.76 29.25
CA GLY A 197 0.90 -10.35 29.18
C GLY A 197 1.51 -10.28 27.77
N GLN A 198 0.86 -10.85 26.75
CA GLN A 198 1.19 -10.72 25.32
C GLN A 198 -0.10 -10.52 24.53
N GLU A 199 -0.69 -9.34 24.67
CA GLU A 199 -2.07 -9.08 24.25
C GLU A 199 -2.22 -8.92 22.74
N ILE A 200 -1.13 -8.58 22.03
CA ILE A 200 -1.09 -8.62 20.57
C ILE A 200 -0.80 -10.05 20.14
N SER A 201 -1.53 -10.51 19.12
CA SER A 201 -1.27 -11.82 18.50
C SER A 201 -0.70 -11.70 17.11
N PHE A 202 0.10 -12.69 16.73
CA PHE A 202 0.64 -12.83 15.38
C PHE A 202 0.36 -14.23 14.83
N VAL A 203 -0.13 -14.28 13.59
CA VAL A 203 -0.37 -15.49 12.83
C VAL A 203 0.09 -15.28 11.39
N SER A 204 0.41 -16.36 10.69
CA SER A 204 0.66 -16.29 9.25
C SER A 204 -0.19 -17.25 8.43
N LEU A 205 -0.54 -16.82 7.22
CA LEU A 205 -1.20 -17.61 6.18
C LEU A 205 -0.21 -17.84 5.04
N ILE A 206 -0.21 -19.04 4.46
CA ILE A 206 0.57 -19.37 3.26
C ILE A 206 -0.40 -19.43 2.07
N CYS A 207 -0.39 -18.39 1.24
CA CYS A 207 -1.13 -18.26 -0.01
C CYS A 207 -2.58 -18.79 0.01
N SER A 208 -2.81 -20.01 -0.47
CA SER A 208 -4.15 -20.61 -0.53
C SER A 208 -4.74 -21.01 0.83
N ASP A 209 -3.99 -20.91 1.94
CA ASP A 209 -4.58 -20.90 3.29
C ASP A 209 -5.71 -19.87 3.42
N ALA A 210 -5.60 -18.74 2.71
CA ALA A 210 -6.65 -17.73 2.62
C ALA A 210 -8.00 -18.27 2.13
N LEU A 211 -8.01 -19.32 1.30
CA LEU A 211 -9.23 -19.92 0.75
C LEU A 211 -9.98 -20.76 1.79
N ALA A 212 -9.26 -21.30 2.77
CA ALA A 212 -9.80 -22.07 3.89
C ALA A 212 -9.94 -21.23 5.18
N PHE A 213 -9.81 -19.91 5.08
CA PHE A 213 -9.99 -18.98 6.20
C PHE A 213 -11.46 -18.59 6.32
N TYR A 214 -12.12 -19.04 7.38
CA TYR A 214 -13.55 -18.84 7.63
C TYR A 214 -13.81 -17.80 8.71
N ASP A 215 -15.08 -17.46 8.92
CA ASP A 215 -15.49 -16.42 9.88
C ASP A 215 -15.07 -16.78 11.32
N ALA A 216 -15.05 -18.07 11.66
CA ALA A 216 -14.59 -18.55 12.97
C ALA A 216 -13.09 -18.28 13.17
N ASP A 217 -12.27 -18.48 12.14
CA ASP A 217 -10.83 -18.19 12.18
C ASP A 217 -10.60 -16.68 12.32
N ALA A 218 -11.34 -15.90 11.52
CA ALA A 218 -11.33 -14.44 11.58
C ALA A 218 -11.69 -13.94 12.99
N GLN A 219 -12.75 -14.48 13.58
CA GLN A 219 -13.19 -14.15 14.94
C GLN A 219 -12.17 -14.52 16.01
N ALA A 220 -11.38 -15.58 15.80
CA ALA A 220 -10.34 -15.99 16.74
C ALA A 220 -9.10 -15.07 16.72
N ILE A 221 -8.87 -14.35 15.61
CA ILE A 221 -7.63 -13.61 15.34
C ILE A 221 -7.80 -12.09 15.35
N TYR A 222 -8.98 -11.55 14.96
CA TYR A 222 -9.12 -10.13 14.64
C TYR A 222 -8.74 -9.16 15.78
N ASP A 223 -9.03 -9.49 17.04
CA ASP A 223 -8.75 -8.59 18.16
C ASP A 223 -7.24 -8.50 18.44
N ARG A 224 -6.67 -7.31 18.26
CA ARG A 224 -5.24 -7.04 18.45
C ARG A 224 -4.37 -8.01 17.63
N GLY A 225 -4.83 -8.33 16.43
CA GLY A 225 -4.20 -9.31 15.54
C GLY A 225 -3.30 -8.66 14.48
N MET A 226 -2.08 -9.16 14.36
CA MET A 226 -1.18 -8.96 13.22
C MET A 226 -1.18 -10.23 12.36
N VAL A 227 -1.60 -10.11 11.11
CA VAL A 227 -1.63 -11.25 10.18
C VAL A 227 -0.58 -11.04 9.10
N LEU A 228 0.32 -11.99 8.91
CA LEU A 228 1.23 -12.04 7.76
C LEU A 228 0.70 -13.06 6.74
N HIS A 229 0.42 -12.62 5.51
CA HIS A 229 0.03 -13.50 4.42
C HIS A 229 1.17 -13.53 3.40
N ILE A 230 1.95 -14.60 3.40
CA ILE A 230 3.02 -14.81 2.42
C ILE A 230 2.45 -15.51 1.18
N GLN A 231 2.89 -15.10 -0.01
CA GLN A 231 2.23 -15.50 -1.25
C GLN A 231 3.23 -15.71 -2.39
N LEU A 232 2.92 -16.67 -3.26
CA LEU A 232 3.31 -16.79 -4.65
C LEU A 232 2.00 -16.89 -5.45
N ASN A 233 1.42 -15.74 -5.77
CA ASN A 233 0.10 -15.69 -6.40
C ASN A 233 0.12 -14.80 -7.66
N PRO A 234 -0.18 -15.33 -8.86
CA PRO A 234 -0.25 -14.54 -10.09
C PRO A 234 -1.45 -13.58 -10.12
N LYS A 235 -2.48 -13.84 -9.31
CA LYS A 235 -3.74 -13.07 -9.26
C LYS A 235 -4.11 -12.72 -7.82
N PRO A 236 -3.29 -11.91 -7.12
CA PRO A 236 -3.48 -11.61 -5.69
C PRO A 236 -4.76 -10.82 -5.38
N ARG A 237 -5.42 -10.28 -6.41
CA ARG A 237 -6.70 -9.56 -6.33
C ARG A 237 -7.93 -10.40 -6.69
N GLN A 238 -7.73 -11.67 -7.06
CA GLN A 238 -8.87 -12.53 -7.41
C GLN A 238 -9.81 -12.66 -6.21
N ASP A 239 -11.12 -12.55 -6.46
CA ASP A 239 -12.14 -12.41 -5.42
C ASP A 239 -12.05 -13.43 -4.29
N GLN A 240 -11.79 -14.71 -4.60
CA GLN A 240 -11.70 -15.77 -3.59
C GLN A 240 -10.48 -15.58 -2.67
N PHE A 241 -9.35 -15.18 -3.22
CA PHE A 241 -8.15 -14.86 -2.44
C PHE A 241 -8.31 -13.61 -1.58
N ARG A 242 -9.29 -12.76 -1.86
CA ARG A 242 -9.54 -11.56 -1.07
C ARG A 242 -10.57 -11.74 0.03
N ARG A 243 -11.49 -12.69 -0.11
CA ARG A 243 -12.61 -12.88 0.83
C ARG A 243 -12.16 -12.95 2.29
N TYR A 244 -11.01 -13.55 2.57
CA TYR A 244 -10.50 -13.62 3.94
C TYR A 244 -10.17 -12.23 4.52
N ARG A 245 -9.73 -11.27 3.68
CA ARG A 245 -9.50 -9.87 4.09
C ARG A 245 -10.80 -9.21 4.49
N ASP A 246 -11.87 -9.42 3.71
CA ASP A 246 -13.20 -8.92 4.04
C ASP A 246 -13.66 -9.53 5.38
N LYS A 247 -13.53 -10.85 5.55
CA LYS A 247 -13.89 -11.56 6.79
C LYS A 247 -13.12 -11.06 8.01
N LEU A 248 -11.82 -10.79 7.85
CA LEU A 248 -10.95 -10.32 8.93
C LEU A 248 -11.22 -8.84 9.27
N LEU A 249 -11.35 -7.99 8.26
CA LEU A 249 -11.40 -6.53 8.43
C LEU A 249 -12.83 -5.99 8.56
N GLN A 250 -13.88 -6.79 8.35
CA GLN A 250 -15.27 -6.37 8.58
C GLN A 250 -15.61 -6.16 10.06
N PHE A 251 -14.90 -6.80 10.98
CA PHE A 251 -15.18 -6.68 12.41
C PHE A 251 -14.92 -5.25 12.91
N GLN A 252 -15.74 -4.78 13.85
CA GLN A 252 -15.50 -3.51 14.52
C GLN A 252 -14.22 -3.57 15.35
N GLY A 253 -13.50 -2.45 15.38
CA GLY A 253 -12.18 -2.34 16.02
C GLY A 253 -11.19 -1.64 15.10
N ASP A 254 -10.13 -1.14 15.71
CA ASP A 254 -9.05 -0.42 15.04
C ASP A 254 -7.70 -1.18 15.14
N ALA A 255 -7.64 -2.22 15.97
CA ALA A 255 -6.45 -2.99 16.33
C ALA A 255 -6.28 -4.29 15.53
N THR A 256 -6.44 -4.23 14.20
CA THR A 256 -6.14 -5.37 13.31
C THR A 256 -5.29 -4.86 12.15
N GLU A 257 -4.19 -5.56 11.86
CA GLU A 257 -3.31 -5.25 10.74
C GLU A 257 -3.02 -6.52 9.94
N LEU A 258 -2.96 -6.37 8.61
CA LEU A 258 -2.66 -7.45 7.68
C LEU A 258 -1.52 -7.01 6.76
N ILE A 259 -0.47 -7.81 6.69
CA ILE A 259 0.65 -7.64 5.76
C ILE A 259 0.52 -8.75 4.72
N CYS A 260 0.26 -8.39 3.47
CA CYS A 260 0.39 -9.28 2.32
C CYS A 260 1.79 -9.11 1.73
N LEU A 261 2.54 -10.20 1.64
CA LEU A 261 3.88 -10.25 1.06
C LEU A 261 3.91 -11.28 -0.07
N ASN A 262 3.82 -10.79 -1.30
CA ASN A 262 3.93 -11.60 -2.51
C ASN A 262 5.32 -11.44 -3.14
N TRP A 263 5.61 -12.24 -4.15
CA TRP A 263 6.70 -11.97 -5.09
C TRP A 263 6.46 -10.66 -5.87
N ALA A 264 7.50 -10.15 -6.53
CA ALA A 264 7.43 -9.00 -7.44
C ALA A 264 6.56 -9.30 -8.68
N SER A 265 6.36 -8.29 -9.55
CA SER A 265 5.70 -8.48 -10.84
C SER A 265 6.51 -9.34 -11.81
N ASP A 266 5.82 -9.84 -12.83
CA ASP A 266 6.43 -10.54 -13.98
C ASP A 266 7.27 -11.76 -13.58
N ILE A 267 6.74 -12.56 -12.64
CA ILE A 267 7.34 -13.83 -12.27
C ILE A 267 7.30 -14.78 -13.46
N ARG A 268 8.36 -15.57 -13.56
CA ARG A 268 8.52 -16.60 -14.57
C ARG A 268 8.59 -17.95 -13.89
N ILE A 269 7.84 -18.91 -14.42
CA ILE A 269 7.88 -20.29 -13.95
C ILE A 269 8.41 -21.20 -15.04
N ARG A 270 9.14 -22.24 -14.67
CA ARG A 270 9.68 -23.25 -15.57
C ARG A 270 9.10 -24.62 -15.21
N ILE A 271 8.32 -25.19 -16.14
CA ILE A 271 7.68 -26.50 -16.01
C ILE A 271 8.10 -27.35 -17.21
N GLY A 272 8.71 -28.51 -16.96
CA GLY A 272 9.12 -29.44 -18.04
C GLY A 272 10.03 -28.81 -19.10
N GLY A 273 10.86 -27.84 -18.69
CA GLY A 273 11.76 -27.08 -19.57
C GLY A 273 11.11 -25.88 -20.29
N ASN A 274 9.80 -25.69 -20.21
CA ASN A 274 9.11 -24.52 -20.78
C ASN A 274 9.02 -23.39 -19.76
N GLU A 275 9.31 -22.16 -20.19
CA GLU A 275 9.23 -20.97 -19.34
C GLU A 275 7.94 -20.18 -19.66
N ILE A 276 7.16 -19.86 -18.62
CA ILE A 276 5.91 -19.11 -18.71
C ILE A 276 6.08 -17.82 -17.90
N ASN A 277 5.82 -16.67 -18.52
CA ASN A 277 5.73 -15.39 -17.82
C ASN A 277 4.27 -15.17 -17.36
N TRP A 278 4.07 -14.93 -16.08
CA TRP A 278 2.75 -14.71 -15.49
C TRP A 278 2.14 -13.35 -15.82
N GLN A 279 2.95 -12.35 -16.18
CA GLN A 279 2.51 -10.96 -16.36
C GLN A 279 1.68 -10.47 -15.17
N ASN A 280 2.02 -10.94 -13.97
CA ASN A 280 1.30 -10.68 -12.74
C ASN A 280 1.72 -9.32 -12.17
N ILE A 281 0.84 -8.75 -11.34
CA ILE A 281 1.24 -7.73 -10.37
C ILE A 281 1.82 -8.39 -9.12
N SER A 282 2.58 -7.64 -8.32
CA SER A 282 2.98 -8.11 -7.00
C SER A 282 1.79 -8.17 -6.04
N GLY A 283 1.11 -7.03 -5.80
CA GLY A 283 -0.01 -6.99 -4.86
C GLY A 283 0.38 -7.14 -3.38
N SER A 284 1.67 -7.03 -3.03
CA SER A 284 2.11 -6.86 -1.65
C SER A 284 1.52 -5.57 -1.07
N ALA A 285 0.99 -5.63 0.16
CA ALA A 285 0.29 -4.51 0.77
C ALA A 285 0.23 -4.60 2.30
N TRP A 286 0.00 -3.46 2.95
CA TRP A 286 -0.26 -3.35 4.38
C TRP A 286 -1.63 -2.71 4.60
N TYR A 287 -2.53 -3.46 5.24
CA TYR A 287 -3.89 -3.02 5.58
C TYR A 287 -3.98 -2.76 7.07
N LEU A 288 -4.59 -1.63 7.44
CA LEU A 288 -4.71 -1.23 8.84
C LEU A 288 -5.95 -0.36 9.08
N LYS A 289 -6.49 -0.47 10.31
CA LYS A 289 -7.70 0.24 10.76
C LYS A 289 -7.51 1.31 11.88
N PRO A 290 -6.32 1.83 12.21
CA PRO A 290 -6.21 2.78 13.32
C PRO A 290 -7.02 4.04 13.07
N ASP A 291 -7.75 4.49 14.09
CA ASP A 291 -8.52 5.74 14.08
C ASP A 291 -7.66 7.00 13.84
N LYS A 292 -6.37 6.91 14.19
CA LYS A 292 -5.38 8.00 14.17
C LYS A 292 -4.20 7.73 13.23
N PHE A 293 -4.45 7.06 12.10
CA PHE A 293 -3.44 6.87 11.06
C PHE A 293 -2.84 8.21 10.59
N ASP A 294 -1.53 8.21 10.29
CA ASP A 294 -0.82 9.42 9.88
C ASP A 294 -0.99 9.71 8.39
N ILE A 295 -2.13 10.31 8.03
CA ILE A 295 -2.49 10.71 6.66
C ILE A 295 -1.86 12.04 6.20
N ARG A 296 -0.88 12.58 6.92
CA ARG A 296 -0.23 13.85 6.54
C ARG A 296 0.53 13.66 5.22
N ASP A 297 0.43 14.65 4.35
CA ASP A 297 1.07 14.64 3.02
C ASP A 297 2.57 14.40 3.10
N GLU A 298 3.29 14.96 4.09
CA GLU A 298 4.72 14.77 4.23
C GLU A 298 5.06 13.30 4.54
N THR A 299 4.26 12.66 5.40
CA THR A 299 4.42 11.24 5.74
C THR A 299 4.13 10.37 4.52
N LEU A 300 3.02 10.63 3.84
CA LEU A 300 2.62 9.81 2.69
C LEU A 300 3.52 10.04 1.47
N HIS A 301 4.04 11.26 1.26
CA HIS A 301 5.07 11.54 0.26
C HIS A 301 6.31 10.70 0.57
N ALA A 302 6.84 10.77 1.79
CA ALA A 302 8.06 10.04 2.16
C ALA A 302 7.92 8.53 1.89
N ASN A 303 6.76 7.97 2.22
CA ASN A 303 6.39 6.59 1.88
C ASN A 303 6.32 6.36 0.36
N HIS A 304 5.62 7.22 -0.38
CA HIS A 304 5.46 7.10 -1.83
C HIS A 304 6.83 7.07 -2.53
N LYS A 305 7.74 7.97 -2.14
CA LYS A 305 9.09 8.06 -2.68
C LYS A 305 9.88 6.75 -2.53
N LEU A 306 9.67 6.05 -1.41
CA LEU A 306 10.35 4.79 -1.08
C LEU A 306 9.54 3.54 -1.45
N GLY A 307 8.42 3.70 -2.17
CA GLY A 307 7.68 2.58 -2.76
C GLY A 307 6.51 2.07 -1.92
N LEU A 308 5.90 2.89 -1.05
CA LEU A 308 4.69 2.54 -0.31
C LEU A 308 3.55 3.52 -0.64
N TYR A 309 2.57 3.04 -1.39
CA TYR A 309 1.56 3.83 -2.06
C TYR A 309 0.22 3.75 -1.32
N TYR A 310 -0.20 4.88 -0.74
CA TYR A 310 -1.46 4.98 0.01
C TYR A 310 -2.70 4.90 -0.88
N THR A 311 -3.71 4.19 -0.39
CA THR A 311 -5.09 4.18 -0.87
C THR A 311 -6.07 4.03 0.30
N TRP A 312 -7.35 4.27 0.05
CA TRP A 312 -8.45 4.05 0.98
C TRP A 312 -9.39 2.98 0.45
N LEU A 313 -9.44 1.83 1.13
CA LEU A 313 -10.36 0.74 0.82
C LEU A 313 -11.73 1.06 1.40
N GLN A 314 -12.55 1.70 0.58
CA GLN A 314 -13.80 2.33 1.00
C GLN A 314 -14.81 1.35 1.61
N PRO A 315 -15.07 0.15 1.05
CA PRO A 315 -16.09 -0.75 1.58
C PRO A 315 -15.82 -1.25 3.01
N LEU A 316 -14.54 -1.31 3.41
CA LEU A 316 -14.12 -1.80 4.73
C LEU A 316 -13.64 -0.69 5.67
N TYR A 317 -13.59 0.56 5.20
CA TYR A 317 -13.02 1.70 5.92
C TYR A 317 -11.59 1.42 6.43
N VAL A 318 -10.73 0.95 5.51
CA VAL A 318 -9.37 0.49 5.80
C VAL A 318 -8.35 1.33 5.03
N HIS A 319 -7.26 1.71 5.69
CA HIS A 319 -6.08 2.22 4.99
C HIS A 319 -5.37 1.04 4.33
N ALA A 320 -5.11 1.14 3.03
CA ALA A 320 -4.38 0.11 2.29
C ALA A 320 -3.16 0.76 1.63
N LEU A 321 -1.97 0.31 2.01
CA LEU A 321 -0.71 0.79 1.47
C LEU A 321 -0.05 -0.30 0.64
N PHE A 322 0.10 -0.09 -0.66
CA PHE A 322 0.66 -1.07 -1.58
C PHE A 322 2.17 -0.84 -1.74
N PHE A 323 2.95 -1.92 -1.74
CA PHE A 323 4.37 -1.83 -2.06
C PHE A 323 4.56 -1.68 -3.57
N ASN A 324 5.70 -1.12 -3.97
CA ASN A 324 6.15 -1.10 -5.35
C ASN A 324 6.18 -2.53 -5.89
N TYR A 325 5.75 -2.73 -7.14
CA TYR A 325 5.65 -4.04 -7.77
C TYR A 325 7.01 -4.61 -8.20
N GLN A 326 8.08 -3.81 -8.18
CA GLN A 326 9.43 -4.24 -8.54
C GLN A 326 10.14 -4.98 -7.39
N PRO A 327 11.16 -5.80 -7.68
CA PRO A 327 11.92 -6.49 -6.64
C PRO A 327 12.67 -5.51 -5.73
N ALA A 328 12.54 -5.70 -4.42
CA ALA A 328 13.20 -4.88 -3.42
C ALA A 328 13.17 -5.52 -2.02
N THR A 329 14.01 -5.01 -1.13
CA THR A 329 13.86 -5.20 0.32
C THR A 329 13.40 -3.91 0.97
N TYR A 330 12.47 -3.98 1.92
CA TYR A 330 11.88 -2.84 2.61
C TYR A 330 12.13 -2.93 4.11
N LEU A 331 12.85 -1.95 4.68
CA LEU A 331 12.93 -1.75 6.12
C LEU A 331 11.87 -0.73 6.53
N VAL A 332 10.92 -1.17 7.35
CA VAL A 332 9.74 -0.39 7.74
C VAL A 332 9.76 -0.16 9.26
N ASN A 333 9.49 1.07 9.69
CA ASN A 333 9.16 1.39 11.07
C ASN A 333 7.63 1.46 11.20
N ALA A 334 7.06 0.75 12.16
CA ALA A 334 5.62 0.76 12.40
C ALA A 334 5.30 0.92 13.90
N THR A 335 4.18 1.57 14.19
CA THR A 335 3.59 1.56 15.54
C THR A 335 2.92 0.21 15.80
N LYS A 336 2.83 -0.21 17.07
CA LYS A 336 2.16 -1.46 17.43
C LYS A 336 0.70 -1.50 16.94
N VAL A 337 0.21 -2.72 16.69
CA VAL A 337 -1.20 -2.97 16.34
C VAL A 337 -2.15 -2.51 17.45
N ALA A 338 -1.68 -2.45 18.70
CA ALA A 338 -2.45 -1.92 19.81
C ALA A 338 -1.55 -1.31 20.88
N HIS A 339 -2.07 -0.32 21.60
CA HIS A 339 -1.47 0.20 22.82
C HIS A 339 -2.40 -0.12 23.99
N VAL A 340 -1.92 -0.87 24.99
CA VAL A 340 -2.73 -1.29 26.15
C VAL A 340 -2.11 -0.71 27.41
N GLY A 341 -2.94 -0.10 28.26
CA GLY A 341 -2.46 0.56 29.48
C GLY A 341 -1.63 1.83 29.24
N VAL A 342 -1.67 2.40 28.02
CA VAL A 342 -0.93 3.59 27.63
C VAL A 342 -1.79 4.85 27.76
N PRO A 343 -1.28 5.96 28.34
CA PRO A 343 -2.00 7.24 28.37
C PRO A 343 -2.41 7.72 26.97
N ALA A 344 -3.64 8.19 26.81
CA ALA A 344 -4.21 8.58 25.52
C ALA A 344 -3.39 9.64 24.76
N VAL A 345 -2.69 10.53 25.48
CA VAL A 345 -1.80 11.56 24.90
C VAL A 345 -0.53 10.99 24.26
N SER A 346 -0.09 9.82 24.72
CA SER A 346 1.08 9.09 24.19
C SER A 346 0.68 8.01 23.20
N SER A 347 -0.60 7.63 23.16
CA SER A 347 -1.13 6.60 22.28
C SER A 347 -1.46 7.17 20.90
N ARG A 348 -0.51 7.07 19.96
CA ARG A 348 -0.71 7.44 18.55
C ARG A 348 -0.16 6.37 17.62
N ARG A 349 -1.06 5.68 16.91
CA ARG A 349 -0.71 4.66 15.91
C ARG A 349 -0.59 5.27 14.52
N ARG A 350 0.64 5.57 14.12
CA ARG A 350 0.97 6.25 12.86
C ARG A 350 0.97 5.32 11.64
N GLY A 351 0.98 4.00 11.87
CA GLY A 351 1.09 2.99 10.83
C GLY A 351 2.50 2.87 10.23
N PRO A 352 2.66 2.14 9.11
CA PRO A 352 3.96 1.82 8.53
C PRO A 352 4.62 3.01 7.83
N GLN A 353 5.93 3.16 8.05
CA GLN A 353 6.79 4.16 7.42
C GLN A 353 8.05 3.49 6.88
N ILE A 354 8.29 3.56 5.57
CA ILE A 354 9.52 3.00 5.00
C ILE A 354 10.71 3.85 5.47
N ALA A 355 11.64 3.21 6.15
CA ALA A 355 12.91 3.81 6.56
C ALA A 355 13.97 3.64 5.47
N ARG A 356 13.96 2.50 4.77
CA ARG A 356 14.90 2.18 3.70
C ARG A 356 14.28 1.23 2.68
N VAL A 357 14.57 1.46 1.42
CA VAL A 357 14.32 0.52 0.32
C VAL A 357 15.63 0.22 -0.39
N SER A 358 15.87 -1.05 -0.69
CA SER A 358 17.07 -1.48 -1.42
C SER A 358 16.69 -2.34 -2.62
N ILE A 359 17.40 -2.15 -3.73
CA ILE A 359 17.23 -2.91 -4.97
C ILE A 359 18.49 -3.74 -5.19
N TRP A 360 18.33 -4.95 -5.72
CA TRP A 360 19.46 -5.82 -6.01
C TRP A 360 20.34 -5.22 -7.11
N ASP A 361 21.62 -5.06 -6.80
CA ASP A 361 22.65 -4.64 -7.75
C ASP A 361 23.49 -5.85 -8.15
N ASN A 362 23.36 -6.26 -9.42
CA ASN A 362 24.08 -7.40 -9.97
C ASN A 362 25.60 -7.17 -10.02
N ASP A 363 26.05 -5.92 -10.14
CA ASP A 363 27.48 -5.61 -10.27
C ASP A 363 28.19 -5.75 -8.92
N SER A 364 27.54 -5.30 -7.83
CA SER A 364 28.07 -5.43 -6.48
C SER A 364 27.66 -6.73 -5.76
N GLY A 365 26.68 -7.46 -6.28
CA GLY A 365 26.12 -8.65 -5.62
C GLY A 365 25.48 -8.32 -4.27
N ALA A 366 24.82 -7.16 -4.16
CA ALA A 366 24.27 -6.67 -2.90
C ALA A 366 22.94 -5.92 -3.06
N TRP A 367 22.19 -5.81 -1.97
CA TRP A 367 21.01 -4.94 -1.88
C TRP A 367 21.45 -3.49 -1.68
N ALA A 368 21.42 -2.70 -2.75
CA ALA A 368 21.83 -1.30 -2.75
C ALA A 368 20.66 -0.37 -2.38
N GLU A 369 20.86 0.44 -1.33
CA GLU A 369 19.87 1.43 -0.86
C GLU A 369 19.54 2.46 -1.93
N GLN A 370 18.25 2.81 -2.05
CA GLN A 370 17.75 3.80 -3.00
C GLN A 370 17.14 5.00 -2.28
N MET A 371 17.40 6.19 -2.82
CA MET A 371 16.79 7.43 -2.32
C MET A 371 15.34 7.60 -2.79
N ALA A 372 14.97 6.98 -3.90
CA ALA A 372 13.63 6.94 -4.47
C ALA A 372 13.47 5.72 -5.39
N VAL A 373 12.24 5.24 -5.55
CA VAL A 373 11.89 4.19 -6.51
C VAL A 373 10.92 4.70 -7.56
N LYS A 374 10.87 4.03 -8.71
CA LYS A 374 10.00 4.43 -9.83
C LYS A 374 8.55 4.02 -9.57
N ASP A 375 7.65 4.99 -9.56
CA ASP A 375 6.20 4.81 -9.45
C ASP A 375 5.48 4.59 -10.80
N GLY A 376 6.18 4.85 -11.92
CA GLY A 376 5.66 4.74 -13.29
C GLY A 376 5.03 6.03 -13.85
N PHE A 377 4.84 7.08 -13.06
CA PHE A 377 4.15 8.31 -13.49
C PHE A 377 4.87 9.04 -14.63
N SER A 378 6.20 9.11 -14.57
CA SER A 378 7.03 9.71 -15.61
C SER A 378 6.85 9.09 -17.00
N ALA A 379 6.40 7.83 -17.07
CA ALA A 379 6.13 7.15 -18.34
C ALA A 379 4.82 7.61 -19.00
N ILE A 380 3.85 8.10 -18.22
CA ILE A 380 2.51 8.45 -18.73
C ILE A 380 2.21 9.95 -18.70
N VAL A 381 2.96 10.76 -17.95
CA VAL A 381 2.69 12.21 -17.79
C VAL A 381 2.67 12.96 -19.13
N GLY A 382 3.27 12.40 -20.19
CA GLY A 382 3.19 12.92 -21.55
C GLY A 382 1.77 13.04 -22.11
N GLU A 383 0.83 12.24 -21.60
CA GLU A 383 -0.59 12.32 -21.96
C GLU A 383 -1.23 13.67 -21.55
N ALA A 384 -0.58 14.44 -20.66
CA ALA A 384 -1.01 15.80 -20.30
C ALA A 384 -0.60 16.88 -21.31
N GLY A 385 0.07 16.51 -22.41
CA GLY A 385 0.45 17.44 -23.48
C GLY A 385 1.26 18.63 -22.96
N SER A 386 0.81 19.85 -23.26
CA SER A 386 1.44 21.11 -22.85
C SER A 386 1.56 21.27 -21.33
N ALA A 387 0.69 20.62 -20.54
CA ALA A 387 0.72 20.67 -19.07
C ALA A 387 1.76 19.73 -18.44
N LYS A 388 2.44 18.87 -19.24
CA LYS A 388 3.34 17.81 -18.75
C LYS A 388 4.37 18.31 -17.74
N HIS A 389 5.07 19.40 -18.07
CA HIS A 389 6.18 19.89 -17.24
C HIS A 389 5.70 20.28 -15.85
N ASP A 390 4.59 21.01 -15.79
CA ASP A 390 4.04 21.55 -14.58
C ASP A 390 3.45 20.46 -13.68
N ILE A 391 2.70 19.51 -14.27
CA ILE A 391 2.18 18.35 -13.54
C ILE A 391 3.31 17.45 -13.02
N GLN A 392 4.37 17.22 -13.81
CA GLN A 392 5.53 16.45 -13.34
C GLN A 392 6.20 17.15 -12.17
N GLN A 393 6.43 18.47 -12.27
CA GLN A 393 7.04 19.25 -11.20
C GLN A 393 6.22 19.20 -9.90
N ILE A 394 4.90 19.32 -9.99
CA ILE A 394 4.02 19.21 -8.82
C ILE A 394 4.11 17.81 -8.22
N SER A 395 4.12 16.76 -9.05
CA SER A 395 4.23 15.37 -8.57
C SER A 395 5.57 15.11 -7.87
N ASP A 396 6.67 15.61 -8.44
CA ASP A 396 8.02 15.47 -7.86
C ASP A 396 8.12 16.15 -6.48
N GLN A 397 7.37 17.25 -6.28
CA GLN A 397 7.31 17.94 -4.98
C GLN A 397 6.35 17.28 -4.00
N ASN A 398 5.17 16.87 -4.46
CA ASN A 398 4.19 16.14 -3.67
C ASN A 398 3.18 15.44 -4.59
N PRO A 399 3.18 14.09 -4.66
CA PRO A 399 2.28 13.36 -5.55
C PRO A 399 0.81 13.67 -5.25
N PHE A 400 0.43 13.85 -3.98
CA PHE A 400 -0.96 14.15 -3.61
C PHE A 400 -1.40 15.57 -4.00
N ALA A 401 -0.47 16.52 -4.12
CA ALA A 401 -0.79 17.83 -4.69
C ALA A 401 -1.14 17.69 -6.17
N ALA A 402 -0.40 16.87 -6.93
CA ALA A 402 -0.71 16.59 -8.33
C ALA A 402 -2.08 15.90 -8.48
N GLU A 403 -2.39 14.94 -7.60
CA GLU A 403 -3.71 14.28 -7.55
C GLU A 403 -4.84 15.31 -7.37
N ARG A 404 -4.67 16.26 -6.44
CA ARG A 404 -5.67 17.32 -6.15
C ARG A 404 -5.81 18.34 -7.28
N VAL A 405 -4.70 18.76 -7.88
CA VAL A 405 -4.71 19.64 -9.06
C VAL A 405 -5.49 18.98 -10.18
N MET A 406 -5.17 17.72 -10.51
CA MET A 406 -5.85 16.98 -11.56
C MET A 406 -7.33 16.69 -11.23
N ALA A 407 -7.68 16.48 -9.97
CA ALA A 407 -9.07 16.38 -9.52
C ALA A 407 -9.84 17.69 -9.77
N LEU A 408 -9.26 18.85 -9.41
CA LEU A 408 -9.85 20.17 -9.68
C LEU A 408 -9.97 20.45 -11.17
N CYS A 409 -8.90 20.23 -11.95
CA CYS A 409 -8.90 20.40 -13.40
C CYS A 409 -10.04 19.63 -14.07
N ALA A 410 -10.40 18.46 -13.53
CA ALA A 410 -11.46 17.60 -14.04
C ALA A 410 -12.84 17.80 -13.39
N GLY A 411 -12.96 18.69 -12.40
CA GLY A 411 -14.18 18.91 -11.62
C GLY A 411 -14.60 17.71 -10.76
N LYS A 412 -13.68 16.79 -10.46
CA LYS A 412 -13.94 15.58 -9.66
C LYS A 412 -13.68 15.86 -8.19
N ILE A 413 -14.51 16.71 -7.62
CA ILE A 413 -14.52 17.02 -6.20
C ILE A 413 -15.78 16.44 -5.55
N ASP A 414 -15.62 15.86 -4.35
CA ASP A 414 -16.72 15.29 -3.57
C ASP A 414 -17.68 16.39 -3.05
N GLU A 415 -18.81 15.99 -2.47
CA GLU A 415 -19.85 16.91 -1.98
C GLU A 415 -19.47 17.67 -0.70
N THR A 416 -18.41 17.22 -0.02
CA THR A 416 -17.94 17.79 1.24
C THR A 416 -16.75 18.74 1.03
N ASP A 417 -16.63 19.74 1.91
CA ASP A 417 -15.55 20.75 1.83
C ASP A 417 -14.15 20.12 1.98
N ASP A 418 -14.08 18.95 2.61
CA ASP A 418 -12.87 18.16 2.82
C ASP A 418 -12.59 17.15 1.70
N TRP A 419 -13.14 17.34 0.50
CA TRP A 419 -12.85 16.51 -0.69
C TRP A 419 -11.35 16.35 -0.97
N HIS A 420 -10.54 17.32 -0.56
CA HIS A 420 -9.08 17.35 -0.73
C HIS A 420 -8.33 16.43 0.24
N LYS A 421 -8.99 15.82 1.23
CA LYS A 421 -8.37 14.77 2.05
C LYS A 421 -8.07 13.56 1.18
N VAL A 422 -6.93 12.91 1.40
CA VAL A 422 -6.49 11.76 0.61
C VAL A 422 -7.49 10.59 0.61
N SER A 423 -8.29 10.41 1.67
CA SER A 423 -9.35 9.39 1.72
C SER A 423 -10.56 9.71 0.84
N ASN A 424 -10.73 10.98 0.44
CA ASN A 424 -11.88 11.47 -0.31
C ASN A 424 -11.57 11.65 -1.80
N LEU A 425 -10.28 11.69 -2.18
CA LEU A 425 -9.85 11.75 -3.58
C LEU A 425 -10.27 10.49 -4.33
N ASP A 426 -10.91 10.66 -5.48
CA ASP A 426 -11.36 9.56 -6.35
C ASP A 426 -10.20 8.66 -6.77
N SER A 427 -9.04 9.24 -7.06
CA SER A 427 -7.82 8.49 -7.42
C SER A 427 -7.20 7.70 -6.26
N CYS A 428 -7.49 8.07 -5.01
CA CYS A 428 -6.98 7.38 -3.82
C CYS A 428 -7.95 6.38 -3.23
N ARG A 429 -9.20 6.34 -3.71
CA ARG A 429 -10.24 5.40 -3.26
C ARG A 429 -10.22 4.15 -4.12
N ILE A 430 -10.29 3.01 -3.45
CA ILE A 430 -10.40 1.70 -4.09
C ILE A 430 -11.60 0.97 -3.50
N ASP A 431 -12.18 0.08 -4.29
CA ASP A 431 -13.25 -0.82 -3.89
C ASP A 431 -12.71 -2.23 -3.60
N THR A 432 -13.62 -3.21 -3.51
CA THR A 432 -13.28 -4.61 -3.31
C THR A 432 -12.58 -5.27 -4.50
N SER A 433 -12.27 -4.55 -5.58
CA SER A 433 -11.36 -5.03 -6.63
C SER A 433 -9.88 -4.74 -6.31
N GLU A 434 -9.59 -3.76 -5.41
CA GLU A 434 -8.23 -3.24 -5.15
C GLU A 434 -7.51 -2.89 -6.47
N ILE A 435 -8.27 -2.45 -7.47
CA ILE A 435 -7.70 -1.75 -8.62
C ILE A 435 -7.30 -0.35 -8.16
N ILE A 436 -6.04 0.01 -8.41
CA ILE A 436 -5.43 1.23 -7.90
C ILE A 436 -5.51 2.31 -8.96
N TYR A 437 -6.39 3.28 -8.74
CA TYR A 437 -6.64 4.40 -9.65
C TYR A 437 -5.73 5.62 -9.42
N ARG A 438 -4.72 5.50 -8.54
CA ARG A 438 -3.76 6.58 -8.24
C ARG A 438 -3.19 7.13 -9.54
N LEU A 439 -3.22 8.45 -9.72
CA LEU A 439 -2.67 9.08 -10.91
C LEU A 439 -1.15 9.05 -10.91
N THR A 440 -0.56 9.20 -9.72
CA THR A 440 0.89 9.27 -9.49
C THR A 440 1.55 7.93 -9.20
N PHE A 441 0.78 6.84 -9.15
CA PHE A 441 1.30 5.47 -9.06
C PHE A 441 0.71 4.63 -10.18
N CYS A 442 1.54 4.24 -11.14
CA CYS A 442 1.12 3.75 -12.46
C CYS A 442 1.55 2.31 -12.76
N GLN A 443 1.96 1.55 -11.75
CA GLN A 443 2.38 0.15 -11.95
C GLN A 443 1.19 -0.82 -12.02
N ASP A 444 0.00 -0.41 -11.58
CA ASP A 444 -1.22 -1.19 -11.81
C ASP A 444 -1.65 -1.08 -13.26
N SER A 445 -1.48 -2.18 -13.99
CA SER A 445 -1.73 -2.30 -15.43
C SER A 445 -3.17 -2.68 -15.77
N ASP A 446 -4.07 -2.73 -14.79
CA ASP A 446 -5.50 -2.94 -15.08
C ASP A 446 -6.01 -1.89 -16.08
N GLN A 447 -6.74 -2.34 -17.10
CA GLN A 447 -7.20 -1.50 -18.20
C GLN A 447 -8.02 -0.30 -17.70
N SER A 448 -8.88 -0.50 -16.70
CA SER A 448 -9.72 0.56 -16.15
C SER A 448 -8.91 1.63 -15.42
N ALA A 449 -7.84 1.24 -14.71
CA ALA A 449 -6.91 2.16 -14.08
C ALA A 449 -6.11 2.95 -15.13
N CYS A 450 -5.61 2.28 -16.17
CA CYS A 450 -4.90 2.92 -17.29
C CYS A 450 -5.77 3.96 -18.01
N GLU A 451 -7.02 3.62 -18.31
CA GLU A 451 -7.99 4.52 -18.93
C GLU A 451 -8.32 5.72 -18.03
N PHE A 452 -8.53 5.47 -16.73
CA PHE A 452 -8.77 6.53 -15.75
C PHE A 452 -7.63 7.55 -15.71
N ARG A 453 -6.37 7.09 -15.62
CA ARG A 453 -5.18 7.96 -15.58
C ARG A 453 -5.03 8.76 -16.88
N THR A 454 -5.14 8.07 -18.02
CA THR A 454 -5.01 8.70 -19.34
C THR A 454 -6.07 9.76 -19.57
N ALA A 455 -7.34 9.45 -19.27
CA ALA A 455 -8.44 10.40 -19.39
C ALA A 455 -8.23 11.63 -18.50
N ARG A 456 -7.68 11.43 -17.29
CA ARG A 456 -7.40 12.53 -16.36
C ARG A 456 -6.29 13.45 -16.85
N LEU A 457 -5.19 12.88 -17.32
CA LEU A 457 -4.05 13.63 -17.86
C LEU A 457 -4.45 14.42 -19.11
N LYS A 458 -5.16 13.79 -20.06
CA LYS A 458 -5.67 14.46 -21.26
C LYS A 458 -6.58 15.63 -20.93
N ARG A 459 -7.48 15.46 -19.95
CA ARG A 459 -8.37 16.52 -19.50
C ARG A 459 -7.61 17.71 -18.92
N CYS A 460 -6.55 17.45 -18.16
CA CYS A 460 -5.66 18.50 -17.68
C CYS A 460 -4.91 19.20 -18.83
N GLY A 461 -4.45 18.45 -19.83
CA GLY A 461 -3.83 19.00 -21.04
C GLY A 461 -4.77 19.90 -21.85
N HIS A 462 -6.02 19.45 -22.08
CA HIS A 462 -7.03 20.26 -22.76
C HIS A 462 -7.34 21.56 -22.01
N LEU A 463 -7.45 21.49 -20.68
CA LEU A 463 -7.63 22.69 -19.86
C LEU A 463 -6.44 23.65 -20.01
N TRP A 464 -5.21 23.13 -20.00
CA TRP A 464 -4.02 23.94 -20.21
C TRP A 464 -4.05 24.65 -21.58
N ASP A 465 -4.40 23.94 -22.65
CA ASP A 465 -4.50 24.52 -23.99
C ASP A 465 -5.61 25.59 -24.08
N ILE A 466 -6.71 25.43 -23.33
CA ILE A 466 -7.75 26.47 -23.19
C ILE A 466 -7.17 27.73 -22.53
N LEU A 467 -6.37 27.58 -21.49
CA LEU A 467 -5.77 28.71 -20.76
C LEU A 467 -4.66 29.41 -21.55
N GLN A 468 -4.07 28.76 -22.55
CA GLN A 468 -3.11 29.38 -23.47
C GLN A 468 -3.79 30.16 -24.61
N ASP A 469 -5.09 29.98 -24.82
CA ASP A 469 -5.85 30.70 -25.84
C ASP A 469 -6.48 31.97 -25.24
N ASP A 470 -5.84 33.12 -25.50
CA ASP A 470 -6.28 34.43 -25.03
C ASP A 470 -7.76 34.73 -25.29
N ALA A 471 -8.33 34.20 -26.39
CA ALA A 471 -9.72 34.40 -26.77
C ALA A 471 -10.70 33.65 -25.87
N LYS A 472 -10.25 32.59 -25.18
CA LYS A 472 -11.07 31.75 -24.29
C LYS A 472 -10.99 32.16 -22.82
N ILE A 473 -10.07 33.06 -22.47
CA ILE A 473 -9.88 33.53 -21.09
C ILE A 473 -10.94 34.62 -20.76
N PRO A 474 -11.78 34.41 -19.73
CA PRO A 474 -12.75 35.42 -19.30
C PRO A 474 -12.06 36.65 -18.68
N PRO A 475 -12.68 37.85 -18.72
CA PRO A 475 -12.05 39.09 -18.23
C PRO A 475 -11.53 39.02 -16.78
N ALA A 476 -12.20 38.27 -15.90
CA ALA A 476 -11.79 38.12 -14.50
C ALA A 476 -10.47 37.35 -14.30
N LEU A 477 -9.99 36.66 -15.35
CA LEU A 477 -8.77 35.88 -15.40
C LEU A 477 -7.76 36.45 -16.41
N ALA A 478 -7.91 37.70 -16.85
CA ALA A 478 -7.07 38.29 -17.90
C ALA A 478 -5.57 38.31 -17.54
N ASP A 479 -5.23 38.28 -16.25
CA ASP A 479 -3.85 38.19 -15.75
C ASP A 479 -3.17 36.85 -16.09
N LEU A 480 -3.92 35.79 -16.41
CA LEU A 480 -3.34 34.52 -16.86
C LEU A 480 -2.62 34.63 -18.21
N ARG A 481 -2.94 35.65 -19.02
CA ARG A 481 -2.28 35.92 -20.31
C ARG A 481 -0.81 36.32 -20.14
N GLU A 482 -0.45 36.86 -18.98
CA GLU A 482 0.92 37.22 -18.63
C GLU A 482 1.74 36.01 -18.13
N GLY A 483 1.12 34.83 -18.08
CA GLY A 483 1.71 33.59 -17.61
C GLY A 483 0.92 33.01 -16.44
N PHE A 484 0.98 31.68 -16.30
CA PHE A 484 0.34 30.94 -15.22
C PHE A 484 1.09 29.63 -14.96
N HIS A 485 0.80 29.03 -13.81
CA HIS A 485 1.12 27.64 -13.51
C HIS A 485 -0.01 27.01 -12.68
N LEU A 486 -0.16 25.70 -12.80
CA LEU A 486 -1.00 24.91 -11.92
C LEU A 486 -0.32 24.82 -10.55
N HIS A 487 -1.14 24.82 -9.51
CA HIS A 487 -0.65 24.78 -8.14
C HIS A 487 -1.75 24.35 -7.20
N TRP A 488 -1.41 23.61 -6.14
CA TRP A 488 -2.33 23.35 -5.05
C TRP A 488 -1.67 23.65 -3.70
N SER A 489 -2.44 24.25 -2.79
CA SER A 489 -2.01 24.59 -1.44
C SER A 489 -3.12 24.28 -0.43
N PRO A 490 -2.77 23.80 0.78
CA PRO A 490 -3.73 23.58 1.86
C PRO A 490 -4.45 24.87 2.32
N ASP A 491 -3.84 26.05 2.11
CA ASP A 491 -4.45 27.35 2.46
C ASP A 491 -5.53 27.77 1.47
N ALA A 492 -5.50 27.20 0.26
CA ALA A 492 -6.43 27.50 -0.82
C ALA A 492 -6.83 26.20 -1.54
N PRO A 493 -7.47 25.25 -0.85
CA PRO A 493 -7.57 23.88 -1.32
C PRO A 493 -8.48 23.75 -2.54
N HIS A 494 -9.31 24.75 -2.84
CA HIS A 494 -10.25 24.78 -3.97
C HIS A 494 -9.73 25.54 -5.19
N GLN A 495 -8.47 26.00 -5.17
CA GLN A 495 -7.84 26.75 -6.25
C GLN A 495 -6.69 25.93 -6.84
N ASN A 496 -6.59 25.90 -8.16
CA ASN A 496 -5.63 25.05 -8.89
C ASN A 496 -4.70 25.81 -9.84
N VAL A 497 -4.83 27.14 -9.96
CA VAL A 497 -3.97 27.98 -10.82
C VAL A 497 -3.50 29.23 -10.09
N VAL A 498 -2.26 29.63 -10.38
CA VAL A 498 -1.66 30.89 -9.94
C VAL A 498 -1.13 31.63 -11.17
N SER A 499 -1.50 32.90 -11.32
CA SER A 499 -1.00 33.75 -12.41
C SER A 499 0.44 34.21 -12.18
N GLY A 500 1.07 34.79 -13.21
CA GLY A 500 2.38 35.43 -13.11
C GLY A 500 2.44 36.56 -12.08
N GLN A 501 1.29 37.15 -11.73
CA GLN A 501 1.14 38.16 -10.69
C GLN A 501 0.86 37.57 -9.29
N GLY A 502 0.83 36.24 -9.16
CA GLY A 502 0.56 35.54 -7.89
C GLY A 502 -0.91 35.43 -7.50
N LEU A 503 -1.85 35.77 -8.40
CA LEU A 503 -3.29 35.71 -8.10
C LEU A 503 -3.84 34.31 -8.32
N LYS A 504 -4.51 33.77 -7.30
CA LYS A 504 -5.09 32.41 -7.33
C LYS A 504 -6.41 32.37 -8.09
N ALA A 505 -6.67 31.28 -8.80
CA ALA A 505 -7.90 31.03 -9.53
C ALA A 505 -8.31 29.56 -9.44
N THR A 506 -9.59 29.28 -9.71
CA THR A 506 -10.11 27.92 -9.87
C THR A 506 -10.57 27.73 -11.30
N VAL A 507 -9.96 26.77 -11.99
CA VAL A 507 -10.21 26.49 -13.41
C VAL A 507 -10.54 25.02 -13.59
N VAL A 508 -11.61 24.74 -14.33
CA VAL A 508 -12.13 23.37 -14.50
C VAL A 508 -12.51 23.14 -15.94
N TYR A 509 -12.15 21.99 -16.51
CA TYR A 509 -12.69 21.50 -17.77
C TYR A 509 -13.43 20.19 -17.53
N LEU A 510 -14.74 20.17 -17.79
CA LEU A 510 -15.59 19.00 -17.52
C LEU A 510 -15.60 17.96 -18.65
N GLY A 511 -15.01 18.30 -19.80
CA GLY A 511 -14.93 17.43 -20.96
C GLY A 511 -16.14 17.54 -21.89
N GLU A 512 -16.17 16.61 -22.84
CA GLU A 512 -17.09 16.51 -23.96
C GLU A 512 -18.44 15.90 -23.56
N ASP A 513 -18.44 15.01 -22.55
CA ASP A 513 -19.62 14.27 -22.11
C ASP A 513 -20.42 14.99 -21.00
N ALA A 514 -20.01 16.20 -20.60
CA ALA A 514 -20.61 16.92 -19.50
C ALA A 514 -21.92 17.60 -19.93
N ASN A 515 -23.04 17.21 -19.31
CA ASN A 515 -24.31 17.89 -19.54
C ASN A 515 -24.44 19.16 -18.70
N LEU A 516 -25.32 20.08 -19.12
CA LEU A 516 -25.47 21.39 -18.46
C LEU A 516 -25.82 21.29 -16.96
N LYS A 517 -26.56 20.26 -16.54
CA LYS A 517 -26.88 20.04 -15.11
C LYS A 517 -25.62 19.70 -14.30
N GLN A 518 -24.71 18.89 -14.86
CA GLN A 518 -23.43 18.58 -14.23
C GLN A 518 -22.51 19.81 -14.16
N VAL A 519 -22.52 20.63 -15.21
CA VAL A 519 -21.77 21.91 -15.24
C VAL A 519 -22.27 22.86 -14.16
N GLU A 520 -23.59 23.07 -14.07
CA GLU A 520 -24.21 23.91 -13.05
C GLU A 520 -23.92 23.40 -11.64
N ALA A 521 -24.12 22.10 -11.40
CA ALA A 521 -23.91 21.50 -10.09
C ALA A 521 -22.46 21.62 -9.63
N THR A 522 -21.49 21.38 -10.52
CA THR A 522 -20.06 21.49 -10.21
C THR A 522 -19.67 22.94 -9.94
N THR A 523 -20.12 23.87 -10.78
CA THR A 523 -19.85 25.31 -10.60
C THR A 523 -20.40 25.80 -9.26
N LYS A 524 -21.66 25.48 -8.95
CA LYS A 524 -22.30 25.84 -7.69
C LYS A 524 -21.54 25.29 -6.49
N ARG A 525 -21.17 24.01 -6.54
CA ARG A 525 -20.42 23.34 -5.47
C ARG A 525 -19.09 24.03 -5.19
N ILE A 526 -18.29 24.30 -6.23
CA ILE A 526 -17.01 24.99 -6.08
C ILE A 526 -17.21 26.40 -5.52
N ALA A 527 -18.18 27.15 -6.04
CA ALA A 527 -18.48 28.49 -5.57
C ALA A 527 -18.89 28.52 -4.10
N GLU A 528 -19.67 27.53 -3.64
CA GLU A 528 -20.04 27.37 -2.24
C GLU A 528 -18.82 27.10 -1.34
N PHE A 529 -17.89 26.24 -1.76
CA PHE A 529 -16.66 25.98 -1.02
C PHE A 529 -15.76 27.23 -0.93
N LEU A 530 -15.56 27.92 -2.06
CA LEU A 530 -14.82 29.19 -2.08
C LEU A 530 -15.45 30.22 -1.14
N GLN A 531 -16.79 30.30 -1.10
CA GLN A 531 -17.49 31.20 -0.19
C GLN A 531 -17.27 30.83 1.28
N ARG A 532 -17.39 29.55 1.65
CA ARG A 532 -17.27 29.09 3.06
C ARG A 532 -15.85 29.31 3.62
N ARG A 533 -14.83 29.30 2.76
CA ARG A 533 -13.42 29.48 3.15
C ARG A 533 -12.96 30.93 3.23
N SER A 534 -13.75 31.86 2.71
CA SER A 534 -13.37 33.27 2.69
C SER A 534 -13.57 33.92 4.06
N SER A 535 -12.63 34.77 4.46
CA SER A 535 -12.67 35.47 5.75
C SER A 535 -13.68 36.61 5.77
N ASN A 536 -14.04 37.14 4.59
CA ASN A 536 -15.03 38.20 4.43
C ASN A 536 -15.72 38.14 3.04
N LEU A 537 -16.72 39.00 2.85
CA LEU A 537 -17.54 39.05 1.64
C LEU A 537 -16.75 39.46 0.39
N ASP A 538 -15.81 40.40 0.50
CA ASP A 538 -15.03 40.87 -0.65
C ASP A 538 -14.05 39.78 -1.13
N GLU A 539 -13.39 39.07 -0.22
CA GLU A 539 -12.54 37.91 -0.53
C GLU A 539 -13.36 36.76 -1.16
N SER A 540 -14.59 36.54 -0.67
CA SER A 540 -15.52 35.56 -1.25
C SER A 540 -15.94 35.93 -2.66
N LEU A 541 -16.24 37.20 -2.91
CA LEU A 541 -16.60 37.68 -4.24
C LEU A 541 -15.40 37.57 -5.17
N GLN A 542 -14.20 37.99 -4.73
CA GLN A 542 -12.98 37.90 -5.53
C GLN A 542 -12.66 36.46 -5.91
N SER A 543 -12.72 35.53 -4.96
CA SER A 543 -12.44 34.11 -5.21
C SER A 543 -13.44 33.49 -6.18
N ARG A 544 -14.75 33.79 -6.03
CA ARG A 544 -15.80 33.29 -6.94
C ARG A 544 -15.77 33.95 -8.32
N GLN A 545 -15.35 35.21 -8.42
CA GLN A 545 -15.12 35.87 -9.72
C GLN A 545 -13.99 35.20 -10.52
N ARG A 546 -13.04 34.58 -9.82
CA ARG A 546 -11.90 33.85 -10.41
C ARG A 546 -12.16 32.34 -10.50
N LEU A 547 -13.43 31.93 -10.53
CA LEU A 547 -13.87 30.59 -10.90
C LEU A 547 -14.28 30.58 -12.38
N ALA A 548 -13.67 29.69 -13.17
CA ALA A 548 -14.09 29.45 -14.54
C ALA A 548 -14.23 27.94 -14.80
N VAL A 549 -15.38 27.57 -15.35
CA VAL A 549 -15.72 26.18 -15.69
C VAL A 549 -16.01 26.11 -17.18
N TRP A 550 -15.17 25.39 -17.91
CA TRP A 550 -15.32 25.11 -19.33
C TRP A 550 -15.95 23.73 -19.56
N TYR A 551 -16.72 23.63 -20.63
CA TYR A 551 -17.29 22.38 -21.16
C TYR A 551 -17.42 22.50 -22.68
N ARG A 552 -17.69 21.38 -23.37
CA ARG A 552 -18.09 21.45 -24.80
C ARG A 552 -19.61 21.51 -24.92
N ASP A 553 -20.10 22.45 -25.72
CA ASP A 553 -21.52 22.54 -26.05
C ASP A 553 -21.91 21.55 -27.15
N GLU A 554 -23.19 21.55 -27.54
CA GLU A 554 -23.74 20.68 -28.59
C GLU A 554 -23.10 20.90 -29.98
N ASN A 555 -22.40 22.02 -30.18
CA ASN A 555 -21.70 22.36 -31.41
C ASN A 555 -20.19 22.07 -31.33
N ASP A 556 -19.76 21.33 -30.30
CA ASP A 556 -18.36 21.00 -30.04
C ASP A 556 -17.48 22.23 -29.75
N GLN A 557 -18.08 23.35 -29.34
CA GLN A 557 -17.38 24.58 -28.99
C GLN A 557 -17.06 24.64 -27.49
N PHE A 558 -15.90 25.18 -27.15
CA PHE A 558 -15.54 25.46 -25.77
C PHE A 558 -16.34 26.65 -25.25
N VAL A 559 -17.15 26.42 -24.21
CA VAL A 559 -17.99 27.44 -23.59
C VAL A 559 -17.63 27.59 -22.12
N VAL A 560 -17.54 28.84 -21.65
CA VAL A 560 -17.39 29.17 -20.22
C VAL A 560 -18.77 29.29 -19.60
N TYR A 561 -19.03 28.53 -18.53
CA TYR A 561 -20.27 28.63 -17.80
C TYR A 561 -20.32 29.87 -16.88
N GLY A 562 -21.40 30.64 -16.94
CA GLY A 562 -21.78 31.60 -15.89
C GLY A 562 -20.87 32.82 -15.72
N THR A 563 -20.29 33.35 -16.80
CA THR A 563 -19.32 34.48 -16.80
C THR A 563 -19.76 35.76 -16.08
N HIS A 564 -21.07 35.92 -15.82
CA HIS A 564 -21.65 37.11 -15.16
C HIS A 564 -22.20 36.87 -13.75
N ASN A 565 -22.10 35.64 -13.22
CA ASN A 565 -22.77 35.28 -11.97
C ASN A 565 -22.24 36.01 -10.73
N TYR A 566 -21.01 36.53 -10.79
CA TYR A 566 -20.34 37.18 -9.65
C TYR A 566 -19.76 38.56 -9.97
N THR A 567 -19.97 39.10 -11.17
CA THR A 567 -19.64 40.50 -11.50
C THR A 567 -20.50 41.43 -10.64
N ARG A 568 -19.89 42.41 -9.96
CA ARG A 568 -20.63 43.46 -9.25
C ARG A 568 -21.53 44.17 -10.26
N ILE A 569 -22.84 43.90 -10.23
CA ILE A 569 -23.83 44.83 -10.77
C ILE A 569 -23.80 46.03 -9.83
N ASP A 570 -23.60 47.21 -10.41
CA ASP A 570 -23.35 48.50 -9.76
C ASP A 570 -23.85 48.61 -8.31
N LYS A 571 -22.94 48.92 -7.39
CA LYS A 571 -23.34 49.74 -6.23
C LYS A 571 -23.92 51.02 -6.83
N THR A 572 -25.23 51.22 -6.74
CA THR A 572 -25.82 52.55 -6.90
C THR A 572 -24.97 53.50 -6.05
N ALA A 573 -24.37 54.48 -6.72
CA ALA A 573 -23.58 55.50 -6.03
C ALA A 573 -24.45 56.10 -4.93
N ASP A 574 -23.92 56.19 -3.70
CA ASP A 574 -24.56 56.87 -2.55
C ASP A 574 -24.73 58.39 -2.75
N ARG A 575 -24.78 58.87 -3.99
CA ARG A 575 -25.08 60.26 -4.36
C ARG A 575 -25.87 60.28 -5.66
N SER A 576 -27.20 60.31 -5.54
CA SER A 576 -28.04 60.95 -6.55
C SER A 576 -27.79 62.45 -6.49
N GLU A 577 -27.18 63.02 -7.53
CA GLU A 577 -27.03 64.46 -7.75
C GLU A 577 -28.27 65.10 -8.41
N PHE A 578 -29.47 64.56 -8.17
CA PHE A 578 -30.72 65.16 -8.61
C PHE A 578 -31.65 65.40 -7.42
N ASP A 579 -31.46 66.55 -6.76
CA ASP A 579 -32.46 67.19 -5.94
C ASP A 579 -33.16 68.26 -6.79
N ILE A 580 -34.27 67.88 -7.43
CA ILE A 580 -35.17 68.82 -8.10
C ILE A 580 -36.55 68.70 -7.45
N GLY A 581 -36.87 69.72 -6.64
CA GLY A 581 -38.23 70.24 -6.54
C GLY A 581 -39.07 69.78 -5.34
N ARG A 582 -38.92 70.49 -4.22
CA ARG A 582 -40.07 70.83 -3.36
C ARG A 582 -40.11 72.34 -3.11
N GLN A 583 -40.81 73.05 -3.99
CA GLN A 583 -41.55 74.27 -3.65
C GLN A 583 -43.02 73.90 -3.51
N GLY A 584 -43.66 74.38 -2.45
CA GLY A 584 -45.08 74.18 -2.14
C GLY A 584 -45.32 74.13 -0.64
#